data_AF-A0AAW7TFL0-F1
#
_entry.id   AF-A0AAW7TFL0-F1
#
_cell.length_a   1.000
_cell.length_b   1.000
_cell.length_c   1.000
_cell.angle_alpha   90.00
_cell.angle_beta   90.00
_cell.angle_gamma   90.00
#
_symmetry.space_group_name_H-M   'P 1'
#
loop_
_entity.id
_entity.type
_entity.pdbx_description
1 polymer ?
#
loop_
_entity_poly.entity_id
_entity_poly.type
_entity_poly.pdbx_seq_one_letter_code
_entity_poly.pdbx_strand_id
1 'polypeptide(L)'
;MIKGGWHLRQWMIATVALFTLMLLIPALVVLAFGEKEDTPLPAEPQPVQARDEPIVEVAVYRSKEKKVERLPLEQYVVGVVAAEMPAEFEMEALKAQALTARTYIVKQLMHNQPIQLPEGANVTDTVMHQVYYNDEQLKERWGISYEWKIKKIKEAVEATRGQILTYNNEPIEAAFFSTSNGYTENSEAYWQNAFPYLTSVESPWDAQSPKFYEQVTLSVREFEQRLGVKLPKDGSVGKVLARTPGKRVALVDINGKQLTGREVREKLQLKSTDFTWTRQGNNIVVTTKGYGHGVGMSQYGANFLAKQGKTYKEIVQYYYRGVQIHDVSLVASKF
;
A
#
# COMPACT_ATOMS: atom_id res chain seq x y z
N MET A 1 14.00 26.19 79.27
CA MET A 1 12.91 25.34 78.75
C MET A 1 11.99 26.17 77.87
N ILE A 2 11.75 25.68 76.63
CA ILE A 2 10.69 26.04 75.66
C ILE A 2 10.71 27.47 75.06
N LYS A 3 11.47 27.65 73.96
CA LYS A 3 11.29 28.75 72.98
C LYS A 3 11.22 28.28 71.50
N GLY A 4 10.93 26.99 71.25
CA GLY A 4 10.87 26.42 69.88
C GLY A 4 9.45 26.22 69.30
N GLY A 5 8.40 26.23 70.11
CA GLY A 5 7.05 25.84 69.67
C GLY A 5 6.24 26.95 68.98
N TRP A 6 6.58 28.22 69.18
CA TRP A 6 5.80 29.34 68.65
C TRP A 6 6.02 29.54 67.14
N HIS A 7 7.28 29.49 66.71
CA HIS A 7 7.61 29.59 65.29
C HIS A 7 7.09 28.38 64.50
N LEU A 8 7.18 27.15 65.03
CA LEU A 8 6.68 25.96 64.34
C LEU A 8 5.15 25.99 64.11
N ARG A 9 4.38 26.52 65.08
CA ARG A 9 2.94 26.75 64.92
C ARG A 9 2.62 27.83 63.88
N GLN A 10 3.39 28.92 63.85
CA GLN A 10 3.22 29.98 62.84
C GLN A 10 3.52 29.48 61.43
N TRP A 11 4.57 28.67 61.27
CA TRP A 11 4.89 28.02 60.00
C TRP A 11 3.79 27.07 59.57
N MET A 12 3.30 26.20 60.46
CA MET A 12 2.23 25.26 60.13
C MET A 12 0.91 25.97 59.75
N ILE A 13 0.55 27.07 60.44
CA ILE A 13 -0.61 27.89 60.09
C ILE A 13 -0.40 28.56 58.73
N ALA A 14 0.79 29.07 58.44
CA ALA A 14 1.11 29.67 57.15
C ALA A 14 1.07 28.63 56.01
N THR A 15 1.56 27.41 56.22
CA THR A 15 1.51 26.35 55.19
C THR A 15 0.09 25.88 54.92
N VAL A 16 -0.74 25.72 55.96
CA VAL A 16 -2.15 25.36 55.82
C VAL A 16 -2.92 26.47 55.12
N ALA A 17 -2.67 27.74 55.47
CA ALA A 17 -3.28 28.89 54.81
C ALA A 17 -2.86 28.99 53.33
N LEU A 18 -1.61 28.68 53.00
CA LEU A 18 -1.12 28.65 51.62
C LEU A 18 -1.78 27.51 50.82
N PHE A 19 -1.92 26.33 51.43
CA PHE A 19 -2.59 25.18 50.80
C PHE A 19 -4.08 25.41 50.57
N THR A 20 -4.78 26.02 51.52
CA THR A 20 -6.19 26.38 51.34
C THR A 20 -6.36 27.48 50.29
N LEU A 21 -5.47 28.47 50.22
CA LEU A 21 -5.48 29.47 49.15
C LEU A 21 -5.25 28.82 47.78
N MET A 22 -4.30 27.88 47.69
CA MET A 22 -3.96 27.16 46.45
C MET A 22 -5.10 26.27 45.94
N LEU A 23 -5.97 25.78 46.84
CA LEU A 23 -7.18 25.03 46.46
C LEU A 23 -8.37 25.94 46.15
N LEU A 24 -8.49 27.08 46.84
CA LEU A 24 -9.62 28.00 46.67
C LEU A 24 -9.50 28.88 45.42
N ILE A 25 -8.29 29.29 45.04
CA ILE A 25 -8.08 30.14 43.86
C ILE A 25 -8.56 29.45 42.56
N PRO A 26 -8.21 28.18 42.27
CA PRO A 26 -8.73 27.48 41.09
C PRO A 26 -10.26 27.34 41.12
N ALA A 27 -10.85 27.05 42.28
CA ALA A 27 -12.30 26.95 42.43
C ALA A 27 -13.01 28.29 42.19
N LEU A 28 -12.44 29.39 42.67
CA LEU A 28 -12.94 30.74 42.41
C LEU A 28 -12.77 31.16 40.94
N VAL A 29 -11.69 30.74 40.27
CA VAL A 29 -11.48 30.96 38.83
C VAL A 29 -12.53 30.19 38.02
N VAL A 30 -12.83 28.95 38.36
CA VAL A 30 -13.91 28.17 37.72
C VAL A 30 -15.28 28.80 37.95
N LEU A 31 -15.54 29.42 39.11
CA LEU A 31 -16.80 30.10 39.38
C LEU A 31 -16.90 31.49 38.71
N ALA A 32 -15.79 32.21 38.59
CA ALA A 32 -15.75 33.56 38.01
C ALA A 32 -15.60 33.58 36.48
N PHE A 33 -14.97 32.55 35.91
CA PHE A 33 -14.68 32.41 34.47
C PHE A 33 -15.24 31.12 33.86
N GLY A 34 -16.05 30.37 34.61
CA GLY A 34 -16.85 29.27 34.08
C GLY A 34 -18.01 29.81 33.25
N GLU A 35 -17.71 30.46 32.13
CA GLU A 35 -18.69 30.56 31.06
C GLU A 35 -19.10 29.13 30.69
N LYS A 36 -20.43 28.89 30.66
CA LYS A 36 -20.98 27.71 30.00
C LYS A 36 -20.62 27.82 28.53
N GLU A 37 -19.47 27.29 28.14
CA GLU A 37 -19.29 26.82 26.79
C GLU A 37 -20.28 25.66 26.61
N ASP A 38 -21.39 25.94 25.94
CA ASP A 38 -22.23 24.92 25.31
C ASP A 38 -21.37 24.20 24.27
N THR A 39 -20.49 23.33 24.74
CA THR A 39 -19.81 22.36 23.92
C THR A 39 -20.91 21.39 23.47
N PRO A 40 -21.24 21.31 22.18
CA PRO A 40 -22.20 20.32 21.73
C PRO A 40 -21.66 18.96 22.14
N LEU A 41 -22.48 18.18 22.85
CA LEU A 41 -22.22 16.76 23.05
C LEU A 41 -21.81 16.15 21.70
N PRO A 42 -20.83 15.23 21.65
CA PRO A 42 -20.58 14.46 20.45
C PRO A 42 -21.93 13.89 20.00
N ALA A 43 -22.36 14.25 18.79
CA ALA A 43 -23.60 13.74 18.25
C ALA A 43 -23.59 12.22 18.42
N GLU A 44 -24.65 11.65 19.01
CA GLU A 44 -24.88 10.22 18.94
C GLU A 44 -24.64 9.78 17.49
N PRO A 45 -23.92 8.68 17.22
CA PRO A 45 -23.74 8.21 15.87
C PRO A 45 -25.12 8.04 15.26
N GLN A 46 -25.46 8.93 14.33
CA GLN A 46 -26.68 8.80 13.56
C GLN A 46 -26.64 7.40 12.93
N PRO A 47 -27.75 6.65 12.95
CA PRO A 47 -27.81 5.41 12.21
C PRO A 47 -27.39 5.74 10.79
N VAL A 48 -26.28 5.14 10.33
CA VAL A 48 -25.87 5.22 8.93
C VAL A 48 -27.10 4.80 8.14
N GLN A 49 -27.74 5.75 7.46
CA GLN A 49 -28.84 5.42 6.56
C GLN A 49 -28.30 4.32 5.65
N ALA A 50 -28.92 3.14 5.71
CA ALA A 50 -28.57 2.03 4.84
C ALA A 50 -28.74 2.55 3.41
N ARG A 51 -27.63 2.80 2.73
CA ARG A 51 -27.67 3.15 1.32
C ARG A 51 -28.17 1.90 0.60
N ASP A 52 -29.22 2.04 -0.19
CA ASP A 52 -29.73 1.00 -1.11
C ASP A 52 -28.74 0.75 -2.27
N GLU A 53 -27.46 0.59 -1.96
CA GLU A 53 -26.44 0.16 -2.90
C GLU A 53 -26.52 -1.36 -3.04
N PRO A 54 -26.47 -1.91 -4.27
CA PRO A 54 -26.41 -3.36 -4.45
C PRO A 54 -25.19 -3.90 -3.68
N ILE A 55 -25.43 -4.89 -2.82
CA ILE A 55 -24.36 -5.56 -2.07
C ILE A 55 -23.55 -6.37 -3.07
N VAL A 56 -22.48 -5.77 -3.59
CA VAL A 56 -21.50 -6.50 -4.39
C VAL A 56 -20.79 -7.47 -3.45
N GLU A 57 -20.99 -8.76 -3.65
CA GLU A 57 -20.28 -9.81 -2.95
C GLU A 57 -19.04 -10.25 -3.74
N VAL A 58 -17.96 -10.54 -3.01
CA VAL A 58 -16.72 -11.09 -3.56
C VAL A 58 -16.57 -12.51 -3.03
N ALA A 59 -16.50 -13.50 -3.91
CA ALA A 59 -16.18 -14.87 -3.53
C ALA A 59 -14.66 -15.10 -3.62
N VAL A 60 -13.99 -15.18 -2.48
CA VAL A 60 -12.52 -15.32 -2.36
C VAL A 60 -12.16 -16.78 -2.14
N TYR A 61 -11.31 -17.36 -2.99
CA TYR A 61 -10.70 -18.65 -2.71
C TYR A 61 -9.52 -18.49 -1.75
N ARG A 62 -9.63 -19.16 -0.61
CA ARG A 62 -8.63 -19.19 0.46
C ARG A 62 -7.68 -20.37 0.22
N SER A 63 -6.47 -20.10 -0.26
CA SER A 63 -5.58 -21.17 -0.79
C SER A 63 -5.13 -22.17 0.28
N LYS A 64 -4.96 -21.70 1.52
CA LYS A 64 -4.55 -22.54 2.66
C LYS A 64 -5.70 -23.44 3.14
N GLU A 65 -6.91 -22.88 3.23
CA GLU A 65 -8.10 -23.56 3.74
C GLU A 65 -8.86 -24.34 2.66
N LYS A 66 -8.52 -24.13 1.38
CA LYS A 66 -9.19 -24.70 0.19
C LYS A 66 -10.71 -24.47 0.19
N LYS A 67 -11.14 -23.28 0.62
CA LYS A 67 -12.56 -22.90 0.70
C LYS A 67 -12.82 -21.57 0.00
N VAL A 68 -14.06 -21.37 -0.44
CA VAL A 68 -14.54 -20.10 -0.95
C VAL A 68 -15.26 -19.35 0.18
N GLU A 69 -14.88 -18.09 0.40
CA GLU A 69 -15.48 -17.20 1.39
C GLU A 69 -16.15 -16.04 0.65
N ARG A 70 -17.44 -15.80 0.91
CA ARG A 70 -18.19 -14.67 0.34
C ARG A 70 -18.16 -13.50 1.31
N LEU A 71 -17.73 -12.34 0.81
CA LEU A 71 -17.53 -11.14 1.60
C LEU A 71 -18.19 -9.94 0.92
N PRO A 72 -18.79 -9.01 1.67
CA PRO A 72 -19.13 -7.70 1.13
C PRO A 72 -17.89 -7.02 0.54
N LEU A 73 -18.04 -6.36 -0.61
CA LEU A 73 -16.95 -5.71 -1.36
C LEU A 73 -16.05 -4.85 -0.46
N GLU A 74 -16.63 -4.01 0.40
CA GLU A 74 -15.86 -3.11 1.26
C GLU A 74 -15.05 -3.87 2.32
N GLN A 75 -15.57 -5.00 2.83
CA GLN A 75 -14.81 -5.85 3.76
C GLN A 75 -13.63 -6.52 3.06
N TYR A 76 -13.82 -6.97 1.81
CA TYR A 76 -12.73 -7.49 0.99
C TYR A 76 -11.65 -6.43 0.76
N VAL A 77 -12.05 -5.21 0.38
CA VAL A 77 -11.12 -4.10 0.12
C VAL A 77 -10.31 -3.74 1.38
N VAL A 78 -10.91 -3.76 2.58
CA VAL A 78 -10.17 -3.58 3.85
C VAL A 78 -9.04 -4.61 3.99
N GLY A 79 -9.32 -5.89 3.76
CA GLY A 79 -8.31 -6.94 3.90
C GLY A 79 -7.21 -6.86 2.83
N VAL A 80 -7.53 -6.39 1.62
CA VAL A 80 -6.53 -6.14 0.57
C VAL A 80 -5.64 -4.94 0.92
N VAL A 81 -6.21 -3.80 1.29
CA VAL A 81 -5.43 -2.60 1.67
C VAL A 81 -4.52 -2.93 2.86
N ALA A 82 -5.03 -3.68 3.84
CA ALA A 82 -4.27 -4.15 5.00
C ALA A 82 -3.10 -5.08 4.65
N ALA A 83 -3.23 -5.88 3.60
CA ALA A 83 -2.19 -6.80 3.17
C ALA A 83 -1.13 -6.14 2.27
N GLU A 84 -1.55 -5.19 1.44
CA GLU A 84 -0.73 -4.63 0.36
C GLU A 84 0.00 -3.34 0.76
N MET A 85 -0.60 -2.50 1.60
CA MET A 85 -0.06 -1.18 1.96
C MET A 85 0.17 -1.06 3.47
N PRO A 86 1.35 -0.57 3.93
CA PRO A 86 1.58 -0.33 5.35
C PRO A 86 0.57 0.66 5.92
N ALA A 87 -0.06 0.34 7.05
CA ALA A 87 -1.03 1.20 7.72
C ALA A 87 -0.44 2.56 8.18
N GLU A 88 0.88 2.61 8.34
CA GLU A 88 1.65 3.82 8.64
C GLU A 88 1.62 4.84 7.50
N PHE A 89 1.28 4.44 6.27
CA PHE A 89 1.21 5.35 5.12
C PHE A 89 0.13 6.42 5.32
N GLU A 90 0.29 7.54 4.62
CA GLU A 90 -0.65 8.66 4.70
C GLU A 90 -2.06 8.26 4.31
N MET A 91 -3.06 8.91 4.91
CA MET A 91 -4.47 8.62 4.68
C MET A 91 -4.85 8.72 3.19
N GLU A 92 -4.34 9.72 2.48
CA GLU A 92 -4.61 9.91 1.05
C GLU A 92 -3.98 8.80 0.17
N ALA A 93 -2.86 8.21 0.60
CA ALA A 93 -2.27 7.05 -0.08
C ALA A 93 -3.08 5.78 0.17
N LEU A 94 -3.56 5.56 1.40
CA LEU A 94 -4.46 4.44 1.73
C LEU A 94 -5.78 4.52 0.95
N LYS A 95 -6.35 5.73 0.82
CA LYS A 95 -7.53 5.98 -0.03
C LYS A 95 -7.25 5.65 -1.51
N ALA A 96 -6.11 6.09 -2.06
CA ALA A 96 -5.74 5.76 -3.44
C ALA A 96 -5.57 4.25 -3.67
N GLN A 97 -5.01 3.54 -2.68
CA GLN A 97 -4.93 2.07 -2.68
C GLN A 97 -6.32 1.43 -2.61
N ALA A 98 -7.25 1.97 -1.82
CA ALA A 98 -8.62 1.45 -1.74
C ALA A 98 -9.34 1.55 -3.10
N LEU A 99 -9.27 2.69 -3.80
CA LEU A 99 -9.82 2.83 -5.16
C LEU A 99 -9.19 1.81 -6.12
N THR A 100 -7.87 1.69 -6.08
CA THR A 100 -7.12 0.76 -6.94
C THR A 100 -7.55 -0.68 -6.68
N ALA A 101 -7.62 -1.09 -5.40
CA ALA A 101 -8.03 -2.43 -5.00
C ALA A 101 -9.48 -2.75 -5.39
N ARG A 102 -10.40 -1.82 -5.13
CA ARG A 102 -11.82 -1.94 -5.48
C ARG A 102 -12.03 -2.05 -6.98
N THR A 103 -11.33 -1.22 -7.76
CA THR A 103 -11.42 -1.25 -9.23
C THR A 103 -10.97 -2.59 -9.78
N TYR A 104 -9.84 -3.10 -9.28
CA TYR A 104 -9.32 -4.39 -9.69
C TYR A 104 -10.35 -5.51 -9.47
N ILE A 105 -10.91 -5.63 -8.27
CA ILE A 105 -11.86 -6.71 -7.97
C ILE A 105 -13.18 -6.53 -8.74
N VAL A 106 -13.69 -5.31 -8.89
CA VAL A 106 -14.88 -5.03 -9.70
C VAL A 106 -14.68 -5.46 -11.15
N LYS A 107 -13.51 -5.17 -11.73
CA LYS A 107 -13.19 -5.62 -13.09
C LYS A 107 -13.13 -7.14 -13.20
N GLN A 108 -12.54 -7.83 -12.21
CA GLN A 108 -12.51 -9.31 -12.19
C GLN A 108 -13.93 -9.89 -12.08
N LEU A 109 -14.80 -9.31 -11.27
CA LEU A 109 -16.19 -9.75 -11.14
C LEU A 109 -16.98 -9.60 -12.46
N MET A 110 -16.72 -8.54 -13.23
CA MET A 110 -17.38 -8.31 -14.52
C MET A 110 -16.88 -9.25 -15.63
N HIS A 111 -15.65 -9.73 -15.52
CA HIS A 111 -15.05 -10.61 -16.54
C HIS A 111 -15.14 -12.06 -16.08
N ASN A 112 -16.15 -12.77 -16.56
CA ASN A 112 -16.39 -14.20 -16.28
C ASN A 112 -15.36 -15.15 -16.96
N GLN A 113 -14.10 -14.72 -17.09
CA GLN A 113 -13.06 -15.43 -17.83
C GLN A 113 -12.46 -16.57 -16.98
N PRO A 114 -12.12 -17.71 -17.61
CA PRO A 114 -11.67 -18.93 -16.94
C PRO A 114 -10.21 -18.78 -16.53
N ILE A 115 -9.95 -18.00 -15.49
CA ILE A 115 -8.80 -18.30 -14.64
C ILE A 115 -9.10 -19.69 -14.07
N GLN A 116 -8.12 -20.60 -14.01
CA GLN A 116 -8.27 -21.89 -13.32
C GLN A 116 -8.46 -21.65 -11.81
N LEU A 117 -9.58 -21.04 -11.46
CA LEU A 117 -10.08 -20.85 -10.12
C LEU A 117 -10.89 -22.11 -9.80
N PRO A 118 -10.80 -22.61 -8.55
CA PRO A 118 -11.76 -23.57 -8.06
C PRO A 118 -13.18 -23.06 -8.28
N GLU A 119 -14.09 -23.97 -8.65
CA GLU A 119 -15.47 -23.65 -9.00
C GLU A 119 -16.13 -22.75 -7.93
N GLY A 120 -16.65 -21.59 -8.35
CA GLY A 120 -17.33 -20.63 -7.47
C GLY A 120 -16.46 -19.51 -6.86
N ALA A 121 -15.16 -19.42 -7.19
CA ALA A 121 -14.30 -18.32 -6.75
C ALA A 121 -14.10 -17.22 -7.81
N ASN A 122 -13.98 -15.97 -7.37
CA ASN A 122 -13.68 -14.80 -8.22
C ASN A 122 -12.20 -14.41 -8.20
N VAL A 123 -11.48 -14.64 -7.09
CA VAL A 123 -10.06 -14.30 -6.91
C VAL A 123 -9.37 -15.28 -5.94
N THR A 124 -8.04 -15.32 -5.97
CA THR A 124 -7.19 -16.01 -4.96
C THR A 124 -6.54 -15.02 -4.02
N ASP A 125 -6.16 -15.46 -2.82
CA ASP A 125 -5.41 -14.72 -1.79
C ASP A 125 -3.88 -14.63 -2.06
N THR A 126 -3.46 -14.89 -3.29
CA THR A 126 -2.04 -14.96 -3.69
C THR A 126 -1.65 -13.78 -4.57
N VAL A 127 -0.34 -13.58 -4.76
CA VAL A 127 0.26 -12.55 -5.65
C VAL A 127 -0.20 -12.62 -7.12
N MET A 128 -0.96 -13.64 -7.50
CA MET A 128 -1.59 -13.74 -8.81
C MET A 128 -2.72 -12.71 -8.99
N HIS A 129 -3.38 -12.31 -7.90
CA HIS A 129 -4.44 -11.30 -7.91
C HIS A 129 -4.13 -10.15 -6.95
N GLN A 130 -4.47 -10.34 -5.67
CA GLN A 130 -4.22 -9.43 -4.56
C GLN A 130 -4.03 -10.26 -3.30
N VAL A 131 -3.08 -9.88 -2.45
CA VAL A 131 -2.97 -10.52 -1.13
C VAL A 131 -4.16 -10.07 -0.29
N TYR A 132 -4.87 -11.02 0.33
CA TYR A 132 -5.99 -10.73 1.23
C TYR A 132 -5.75 -11.41 2.58
N TYR A 133 -5.76 -10.62 3.66
CA TYR A 133 -5.75 -11.12 5.03
C TYR A 133 -7.12 -10.93 5.68
N ASN A 134 -7.59 -11.99 6.34
CA ASN A 134 -8.77 -11.91 7.17
C ASN A 134 -8.43 -11.31 8.55
N ASP A 135 -9.46 -11.05 9.35
CA ASP A 135 -9.31 -10.36 10.64
C ASP A 135 -8.38 -11.09 11.62
N GLU A 136 -8.47 -12.42 11.68
CA GLU A 136 -7.63 -13.26 12.54
C GLU A 136 -6.15 -13.15 12.17
N GLN A 137 -5.83 -13.23 10.87
CA GLN A 137 -4.47 -13.06 10.37
C GLN A 137 -3.92 -11.66 10.65
N LEU A 138 -4.76 -10.63 10.54
CA LEU A 138 -4.36 -9.25 10.84
C LEU A 138 -4.09 -9.06 12.34
N LYS A 139 -4.92 -9.65 13.22
CA LYS A 139 -4.70 -9.64 14.68
C LYS A 139 -3.39 -10.33 15.05
N GLU A 140 -3.14 -11.52 14.50
CA GLU A 140 -1.88 -12.25 14.72
C GLU A 140 -0.67 -11.43 14.26
N ARG A 141 -0.75 -10.83 13.06
CA ARG A 141 0.36 -10.09 12.45
C ARG A 141 0.68 -8.77 13.16
N TRP A 142 -0.35 -8.04 13.60
CA TRP A 142 -0.17 -6.69 14.14
C TRP A 142 -0.16 -6.65 15.67
N GLY A 143 -0.65 -7.69 16.35
CA GLY A 143 -0.68 -7.78 17.81
C GLY A 143 -1.27 -6.52 18.43
N ILE A 144 -0.53 -5.88 19.34
CA ILE A 144 -0.95 -4.65 20.03
C ILE A 144 -1.24 -3.46 19.10
N SER A 145 -0.70 -3.46 17.88
CA SER A 145 -0.94 -2.40 16.90
C SER A 145 -2.20 -2.62 16.07
N TYR A 146 -2.88 -3.76 16.21
CA TYR A 146 -4.01 -4.12 15.36
C TYR A 146 -5.10 -3.04 15.37
N GLU A 147 -5.54 -2.61 16.56
CA GLU A 147 -6.71 -1.72 16.72
C GLU A 147 -6.55 -0.40 15.96
N TRP A 148 -5.42 0.29 16.10
CA TRP A 148 -5.23 1.57 15.42
C TRP A 148 -4.98 1.38 13.91
N LYS A 149 -4.30 0.31 13.51
CA LYS A 149 -4.02 0.01 12.08
C LYS A 149 -5.29 -0.30 11.32
N ILE A 150 -6.11 -1.20 11.85
CA ILE A 150 -7.36 -1.60 11.20
C ILE A 150 -8.35 -0.44 11.17
N LYS A 151 -8.42 0.38 12.24
CA LYS A 151 -9.28 1.56 12.29
C LYS A 151 -8.93 2.54 11.16
N LYS A 152 -7.65 2.90 11.02
CA LYS A 152 -7.19 3.83 9.98
C LYS A 152 -7.47 3.30 8.57
N ILE A 153 -7.29 2.00 8.33
CA ILE A 153 -7.60 1.39 7.03
C ILE A 153 -9.10 1.40 6.75
N LYS A 154 -9.94 1.04 7.74
CA LYS A 154 -11.41 1.11 7.60
C LYS A 154 -11.87 2.53 7.28
N GLU A 155 -11.31 3.54 7.92
CA GLU A 155 -11.58 4.95 7.61
C GLU A 155 -11.22 5.32 6.17
N ALA A 156 -10.08 4.85 5.65
CA ALA A 156 -9.67 5.10 4.27
C ALA A 156 -10.61 4.42 3.25
N VAL A 157 -10.99 3.17 3.52
CA VAL A 157 -11.90 2.39 2.67
C VAL A 157 -13.28 3.01 2.66
N GLU A 158 -13.84 3.35 3.82
CA GLU A 158 -15.17 3.96 3.94
C GLU A 158 -15.21 5.36 3.32
N ALA A 159 -14.16 6.17 3.48
CA ALA A 159 -14.06 7.48 2.84
C ALA A 159 -14.03 7.43 1.29
N THR A 160 -13.82 6.24 0.72
CA THR A 160 -13.79 5.98 -0.72
C THR A 160 -14.79 4.90 -1.13
N ARG A 161 -15.78 4.63 -0.28
CA ARG A 161 -16.81 3.61 -0.49
C ARG A 161 -17.42 3.74 -1.87
N GLY A 162 -17.55 2.61 -2.57
CA GLY A 162 -18.13 2.56 -3.91
C GLY A 162 -17.28 3.17 -5.02
N GLN A 163 -16.20 3.89 -4.72
CA GLN A 163 -15.42 4.58 -5.76
C GLN A 163 -14.48 3.63 -6.51
N ILE A 164 -14.56 3.66 -7.84
CA ILE A 164 -13.73 2.92 -8.79
C ILE A 164 -13.11 3.85 -9.82
N LEU A 165 -12.03 3.40 -10.45
CA LEU A 165 -11.29 4.07 -11.51
C LEU A 165 -11.77 3.53 -12.86
N THR A 166 -12.16 4.44 -13.75
CA THR A 166 -12.69 4.07 -15.07
C THR A 166 -12.00 4.84 -16.19
N TYR A 167 -11.98 4.23 -17.37
CA TYR A 167 -11.57 4.86 -18.62
C TYR A 167 -12.62 4.49 -19.67
N ASN A 168 -13.17 5.48 -20.38
CA ASN A 168 -14.33 5.29 -21.27
C ASN A 168 -15.52 4.57 -20.59
N ASN A 169 -15.80 4.91 -19.33
CA ASN A 169 -16.86 4.33 -18.50
C ASN A 169 -16.72 2.83 -18.19
N GLU A 170 -15.54 2.24 -18.44
CA GLU A 170 -15.23 0.86 -18.06
C GLU A 170 -14.15 0.84 -16.98
N PRO A 171 -14.21 -0.09 -16.00
CA PRO A 171 -13.17 -0.22 -14.97
C PRO A 171 -11.81 -0.50 -15.59
N ILE A 172 -10.79 0.23 -15.12
CA ILE A 172 -9.43 0.10 -15.67
C ILE A 172 -8.73 -1.17 -15.19
N GLU A 173 -7.64 -1.53 -15.87
CA GLU A 173 -6.59 -2.36 -15.29
C GLU A 173 -5.85 -1.57 -14.19
N ALA A 174 -6.28 -1.72 -12.94
CA ALA A 174 -5.79 -0.94 -11.80
C ALA A 174 -4.54 -1.59 -11.16
N ALA A 175 -3.45 -1.64 -11.91
CA ALA A 175 -2.19 -2.22 -11.45
C ALA A 175 -1.43 -1.31 -10.47
N PHE A 176 -0.79 -1.89 -9.45
CA PHE A 176 0.04 -1.17 -8.49
C PHE A 176 1.23 -2.00 -8.05
N PHE A 177 2.27 -1.36 -7.51
CA PHE A 177 3.48 -2.02 -7.05
C PHE A 177 4.17 -1.22 -5.95
N SER A 178 5.16 -1.82 -5.27
CA SER A 178 5.73 -1.23 -4.06
C SER A 178 6.54 0.04 -4.31
N THR A 179 7.58 -0.03 -5.13
CA THR A 179 8.54 1.08 -5.28
C THR A 179 9.07 1.14 -6.71
N SER A 180 9.13 2.34 -7.28
CA SER A 180 9.66 2.57 -8.63
C SER A 180 11.19 2.72 -8.60
N ASN A 181 11.81 2.66 -9.78
CA ASN A 181 13.23 3.02 -9.96
C ASN A 181 13.39 4.54 -10.27
N GLY A 182 12.36 5.35 -10.00
CA GLY A 182 12.23 6.73 -10.43
C GLY A 182 11.23 6.92 -11.57
N TYR A 183 10.79 5.83 -12.22
CA TYR A 183 9.79 5.84 -13.29
C TYR A 183 8.85 4.62 -13.19
N THR A 184 7.60 4.82 -13.58
CA THR A 184 6.68 3.70 -13.87
C THR A 184 6.92 3.16 -15.28
N GLU A 185 6.33 2.02 -15.60
CA GLU A 185 6.39 1.41 -16.94
C GLU A 185 5.08 1.60 -17.70
N ASN A 186 5.20 1.55 -19.03
CA ASN A 186 4.04 1.28 -19.86
C ASN A 186 3.54 -0.16 -19.64
N SER A 187 2.24 -0.39 -19.83
CA SER A 187 1.63 -1.73 -19.72
C SER A 187 2.29 -2.82 -20.56
N GLU A 188 2.70 -2.51 -21.79
CA GLU A 188 3.28 -3.46 -22.73
C GLU A 188 4.69 -3.92 -22.34
N ALA A 189 5.29 -3.29 -21.33
CA ALA A 189 6.52 -3.79 -20.72
C ALA A 189 6.28 -5.07 -19.89
N TYR A 190 5.03 -5.35 -19.50
CA TYR A 190 4.68 -6.48 -18.64
C TYR A 190 3.56 -7.38 -19.22
N TRP A 191 2.58 -6.80 -19.91
CA TRP A 191 1.47 -7.50 -20.58
C TRP A 191 1.58 -7.37 -22.10
N GLN A 192 0.78 -8.15 -22.84
CA GLN A 192 0.73 -8.05 -24.31
C GLN A 192 -0.07 -6.83 -24.79
N ASN A 193 -1.07 -6.41 -24.01
CA ASN A 193 -1.97 -5.32 -24.36
C ASN A 193 -1.44 -3.98 -23.85
N ALA A 194 -1.49 -2.96 -24.71
CA ALA A 194 -1.25 -1.58 -24.33
C ALA A 194 -2.55 -0.95 -23.80
N PHE A 195 -2.46 -0.28 -22.65
CA PHE A 195 -3.57 0.44 -22.04
C PHE A 195 -3.25 1.95 -22.00
N PRO A 196 -4.08 2.83 -22.58
CA PRO A 196 -3.81 4.28 -22.67
C PRO A 196 -3.57 4.96 -21.32
N TYR A 197 -4.15 4.43 -20.25
CA TYR A 197 -4.03 4.94 -18.89
C TYR A 197 -2.83 4.34 -18.11
N LEU A 198 -2.16 3.31 -18.61
CA LEU A 198 -0.96 2.70 -18.00
C LEU A 198 0.29 3.06 -18.80
N THR A 199 0.68 4.32 -18.73
CA THR A 199 1.90 4.84 -19.37
C THR A 199 2.96 5.16 -18.33
N SER A 200 4.22 5.12 -18.75
CA SER A 200 5.35 5.56 -17.96
C SER A 200 5.20 7.03 -17.54
N VAL A 201 5.28 7.26 -16.24
CA VAL A 201 5.35 8.56 -15.59
C VAL A 201 6.56 8.60 -14.66
N GLU A 202 7.08 9.79 -14.40
CA GLU A 202 8.10 9.97 -13.38
C GLU A 202 7.54 9.61 -11.99
N SER A 203 8.40 9.15 -11.10
CA SER A 203 8.06 8.93 -9.70
C SER A 203 9.33 9.08 -8.87
N PRO A 204 9.95 10.28 -8.87
CA PRO A 204 11.29 10.50 -8.32
C PRO A 204 11.33 10.33 -6.79
N TRP A 205 10.19 10.48 -6.13
CA TRP A 205 10.07 10.35 -4.67
C TRP A 205 10.38 8.94 -4.17
N ASP A 206 10.21 7.92 -5.02
CA ASP A 206 10.55 6.53 -4.69
C ASP A 206 12.01 6.34 -4.30
N ALA A 207 12.92 7.23 -4.71
CA ALA A 207 14.31 7.20 -4.30
C ALA A 207 14.50 7.25 -2.76
N GLN A 208 13.51 7.75 -2.03
CA GLN A 208 13.49 7.80 -0.56
C GLN A 208 12.89 6.54 0.09
N SER A 209 12.36 5.60 -0.70
CA SER A 209 11.82 4.35 -0.17
C SER A 209 12.94 3.50 0.43
N PRO A 210 12.75 2.87 1.61
CA PRO A 210 13.69 1.90 2.15
C PRO A 210 13.81 0.65 1.27
N LYS A 211 12.91 0.48 0.29
CA LYS A 211 12.91 -0.62 -0.69
C LYS A 211 13.45 -0.19 -2.06
N PHE A 212 14.06 0.99 -2.16
CA PHE A 212 14.54 1.52 -3.45
C PHE A 212 15.75 0.76 -3.98
N TYR A 213 16.67 0.33 -3.11
CA TYR A 213 17.81 -0.50 -3.49
C TYR A 213 17.73 -1.85 -2.80
N GLU A 214 18.11 -2.91 -3.52
CA GLU A 214 18.33 -4.25 -2.95
C GLU A 214 19.56 -4.86 -3.62
N GLN A 215 20.38 -5.57 -2.84
CA GLN A 215 21.52 -6.34 -3.35
C GLN A 215 21.33 -7.83 -3.09
N VAL A 216 21.59 -8.64 -4.10
CA VAL A 216 21.64 -10.10 -4.00
C VAL A 216 23.00 -10.57 -4.47
N THR A 217 23.66 -11.39 -3.66
CA THR A 217 24.94 -12.01 -4.00
C THR A 217 24.71 -13.49 -4.30
N LEU A 218 25.10 -13.91 -5.50
CA LEU A 218 25.00 -15.30 -5.96
C LEU A 218 26.39 -15.82 -6.27
N SER A 219 26.64 -17.11 -6.08
CA SER A 219 27.84 -17.71 -6.66
C SER A 219 27.75 -17.73 -8.19
N VAL A 220 28.90 -17.71 -8.88
CA VAL A 220 28.94 -17.84 -10.35
C VAL A 220 28.22 -19.12 -10.79
N ARG A 221 28.43 -20.23 -10.09
CA ARG A 221 27.77 -21.51 -10.38
C ARG A 221 26.24 -21.39 -10.31
N GLU A 222 25.74 -20.74 -9.27
CA GLU A 222 24.30 -20.54 -9.08
C GLU A 222 23.70 -19.61 -10.13
N PHE A 223 24.38 -18.50 -10.45
CA PHE A 223 23.98 -17.56 -11.49
C PHE A 223 23.87 -18.27 -12.85
N GLU A 224 24.91 -19.03 -13.22
CA GLU A 224 24.94 -19.85 -14.44
C GLU A 224 23.81 -20.87 -14.48
N GLN A 225 23.59 -21.59 -13.39
CA GLN A 225 22.56 -22.63 -13.30
C GLN A 225 21.16 -22.03 -13.44
N ARG A 226 20.85 -20.96 -12.71
CA ARG A 226 19.51 -20.34 -12.71
C ARG A 226 19.18 -19.72 -14.07
N LEU A 227 20.14 -19.11 -14.75
CA LEU A 227 19.91 -18.50 -16.07
C LEU A 227 20.13 -19.46 -17.24
N GLY A 228 20.76 -20.62 -17.00
CA GLY A 228 21.16 -21.57 -18.02
C GLY A 228 22.17 -20.95 -18.99
N VAL A 229 23.22 -20.35 -18.45
CA VAL A 229 24.30 -19.65 -19.17
C VAL A 229 25.67 -20.12 -18.67
N LYS A 230 26.73 -19.77 -19.40
CA LYS A 230 28.11 -19.93 -18.94
C LYS A 230 28.84 -18.60 -19.02
N LEU A 231 29.43 -18.17 -17.91
CA LEU A 231 30.17 -16.92 -17.87
C LEU A 231 31.60 -17.12 -18.38
N PRO A 232 32.15 -16.15 -19.13
CA PRO A 232 33.53 -16.20 -19.57
C PRO A 232 34.51 -16.11 -18.39
N LYS A 233 35.75 -16.56 -18.60
CA LYS A 233 36.81 -16.51 -17.57
C LYS A 233 37.42 -15.11 -17.39
N ASP A 234 37.14 -14.18 -18.30
CA ASP A 234 37.68 -12.82 -18.33
C ASP A 234 37.09 -11.87 -17.27
N GLY A 235 36.13 -12.36 -16.48
CA GLY A 235 35.51 -11.61 -15.40
C GLY A 235 34.22 -10.89 -15.81
N SER A 236 33.86 -10.87 -17.09
CA SER A 236 32.61 -10.26 -17.55
C SER A 236 31.38 -11.12 -17.20
N VAL A 237 30.22 -10.46 -17.09
CA VAL A 237 28.93 -11.11 -16.77
C VAL A 237 28.02 -11.09 -17.99
N GLY A 238 27.65 -9.91 -18.47
CA GLY A 238 26.79 -9.72 -19.63
C GLY A 238 26.56 -8.25 -19.92
N LYS A 239 25.90 -7.95 -21.05
CA LYS A 239 25.62 -6.59 -21.52
C LYS A 239 24.12 -6.34 -21.52
N VAL A 240 23.70 -5.16 -21.06
CA VAL A 240 22.33 -4.68 -21.27
C VAL A 240 22.23 -4.18 -22.71
N LEU A 241 21.36 -4.80 -23.49
CA LEU A 241 21.14 -4.46 -24.90
C LEU A 241 20.06 -3.39 -25.09
N ALA A 242 19.04 -3.42 -24.24
CA ALA A 242 17.92 -2.48 -24.31
C ALA A 242 17.33 -2.20 -22.94
N ARG A 243 16.77 -0.98 -22.79
CA ARG A 243 15.97 -0.57 -21.64
C ARG A 243 14.61 -0.07 -22.09
N THR A 244 13.61 -0.26 -21.25
CA THR A 244 12.25 0.24 -21.46
C THR A 244 12.20 1.77 -21.24
N PRO A 245 11.09 2.44 -21.62
CA PRO A 245 10.88 3.86 -21.29
C PRO A 245 11.02 4.16 -19.79
N GLY A 246 10.51 3.28 -18.91
CA GLY A 246 10.67 3.37 -17.45
C GLY A 246 12.05 2.94 -16.92
N LYS A 247 13.05 2.86 -17.82
CA LYS A 247 14.47 2.60 -17.53
C LYS A 247 14.77 1.21 -16.97
N ARG A 248 13.82 0.27 -16.95
CA ARG A 248 14.08 -1.13 -16.60
C ARG A 248 14.82 -1.85 -17.73
N VAL A 249 15.52 -2.93 -17.40
CA VAL A 249 16.21 -3.77 -18.39
C VAL A 249 15.16 -4.50 -19.23
N ALA A 250 15.16 -4.25 -20.54
CA ALA A 250 14.30 -4.96 -21.48
C ALA A 250 14.98 -6.26 -21.94
N LEU A 251 16.26 -6.16 -22.34
CA LEU A 251 17.01 -7.27 -22.93
C LEU A 251 18.48 -7.24 -22.49
N VAL A 252 19.03 -8.41 -22.21
CA VAL A 252 20.45 -8.62 -21.93
C VAL A 252 21.03 -9.71 -22.83
N ASP A 253 22.31 -9.61 -23.12
CA ASP A 253 23.13 -10.69 -23.66
C ASP A 253 24.09 -11.19 -22.58
N ILE A 254 24.04 -12.48 -22.29
CA ILE A 254 24.93 -13.15 -21.35
C ILE A 254 25.65 -14.25 -22.12
N ASN A 255 26.83 -13.90 -22.64
CA ASN A 255 27.70 -14.79 -23.41
C ASN A 255 26.97 -15.45 -24.60
N GLY A 256 26.30 -14.62 -25.42
CA GLY A 256 25.58 -15.07 -26.61
C GLY A 256 24.17 -15.60 -26.36
N LYS A 257 23.75 -15.75 -25.10
CA LYS A 257 22.35 -16.04 -24.75
C LYS A 257 21.61 -14.75 -24.42
N GLN A 258 20.58 -14.46 -25.20
CA GLN A 258 19.68 -13.35 -24.91
C GLN A 258 18.60 -13.76 -23.91
N LEU A 259 18.34 -12.90 -22.93
CA LEU A 259 17.27 -13.05 -21.94
C LEU A 259 16.59 -11.70 -21.74
N THR A 260 15.28 -11.73 -21.53
CA THR A 260 14.55 -10.54 -21.10
C THR A 260 14.90 -10.18 -19.66
N GLY A 261 14.76 -8.90 -19.30
CA GLY A 261 14.93 -8.51 -17.90
C GLY A 261 13.97 -9.22 -16.95
N ARG A 262 12.76 -9.57 -17.44
CA ARG A 262 11.77 -10.34 -16.69
C ARG A 262 12.24 -11.76 -16.40
N GLU A 263 12.74 -12.48 -17.40
CA GLU A 263 13.30 -13.82 -17.18
C GLU A 263 14.44 -13.80 -16.17
N VAL A 264 15.32 -12.80 -16.24
CA VAL A 264 16.40 -12.65 -15.25
C VAL A 264 15.84 -12.40 -13.85
N ARG A 265 14.88 -11.48 -13.71
CA ARG A 265 14.23 -11.18 -12.43
C ARG A 265 13.58 -12.43 -11.83
N GLU A 266 12.80 -13.17 -12.62
CA GLU A 266 12.07 -14.35 -12.14
C GLU A 266 13.02 -15.48 -11.76
N LYS A 267 14.00 -15.81 -12.62
CA LYS A 267 14.97 -16.89 -12.37
C LYS A 267 15.91 -16.59 -11.19
N LEU A 268 16.29 -15.32 -11.01
CA LEU A 268 17.16 -14.89 -9.91
C LEU A 268 16.39 -14.39 -8.69
N GLN A 269 15.05 -14.33 -8.75
CA GLN A 269 14.17 -13.83 -7.68
C GLN A 269 14.48 -12.38 -7.26
N LEU A 270 14.79 -11.53 -8.24
CA LEU A 270 15.09 -10.11 -8.01
C LEU A 270 13.82 -9.30 -7.70
N LYS A 271 13.99 -8.18 -7.00
CA LYS A 271 12.88 -7.28 -6.64
C LYS A 271 12.29 -6.54 -7.84
N SER A 272 13.10 -6.24 -8.85
CA SER A 272 12.68 -5.58 -10.09
C SER A 272 13.48 -6.05 -11.30
N THR A 273 13.13 -5.54 -12.48
CA THR A 273 13.90 -5.70 -13.72
C THR A 273 14.83 -4.52 -14.00
N ASP A 274 14.95 -3.53 -13.10
CA ASP A 274 16.04 -2.55 -13.19
C ASP A 274 17.19 -3.03 -12.33
N PHE A 275 18.17 -3.66 -12.96
CA PHE A 275 19.34 -4.20 -12.27
C PHE A 275 20.64 -3.85 -12.98
N THR A 276 21.71 -3.91 -12.20
CA THR A 276 23.09 -3.98 -12.64
C THR A 276 23.76 -5.18 -11.97
N TRP A 277 24.88 -5.63 -12.53
CA TRP A 277 25.67 -6.72 -11.96
C TRP A 277 27.16 -6.41 -12.00
N THR A 278 27.87 -6.96 -11.03
CA THR A 278 29.33 -6.93 -10.98
C THR A 278 29.84 -8.29 -10.52
N ARG A 279 30.90 -8.78 -11.16
CA ARG A 279 31.59 -9.99 -10.71
C ARG A 279 32.62 -9.65 -9.65
N GLN A 280 32.62 -10.40 -8.55
CA GLN A 280 33.58 -10.32 -7.46
C GLN A 280 34.12 -11.72 -7.17
N GLY A 281 35.24 -12.06 -7.82
CA GLY A 281 35.82 -13.40 -7.75
C GLY A 281 34.84 -14.48 -8.24
N ASN A 282 34.41 -15.35 -7.31
CA ASN A 282 33.46 -16.42 -7.59
C ASN A 282 31.99 -16.03 -7.33
N ASN A 283 31.71 -14.74 -7.10
CA ASN A 283 30.37 -14.23 -6.84
C ASN A 283 29.93 -13.22 -7.91
N ILE A 284 28.62 -13.12 -8.10
CA ILE A 284 27.93 -12.08 -8.87
C ILE A 284 27.09 -11.29 -7.88
N VAL A 285 27.40 -10.00 -7.76
CA VAL A 285 26.61 -9.06 -6.97
C VAL A 285 25.64 -8.37 -7.92
N VAL A 286 24.35 -8.62 -7.74
CA VAL A 286 23.27 -7.99 -8.51
C VAL A 286 22.65 -6.90 -7.64
N THR A 287 22.67 -5.66 -8.12
CA THR A 287 21.99 -4.52 -7.48
C THR A 287 20.74 -4.19 -8.26
N THR A 288 19.59 -4.11 -7.59
CA THR A 288 18.31 -3.74 -8.20
C THR A 288 17.84 -2.37 -7.71
N LYS A 289 17.08 -1.67 -8.56
CA LYS A 289 16.35 -0.44 -8.22
C LYS A 289 14.85 -0.66 -8.29
N GLY A 290 14.14 -0.21 -7.25
CA GLY A 290 12.70 -0.40 -7.09
C GLY A 290 12.30 -1.84 -6.75
N TYR A 291 11.00 -2.02 -6.50
CA TYR A 291 10.40 -3.30 -6.14
C TYR A 291 9.01 -3.41 -6.78
N GLY A 292 8.90 -4.34 -7.73
CA GLY A 292 7.66 -4.74 -8.38
C GLY A 292 7.75 -4.69 -9.90
N HIS A 293 6.60 -4.87 -10.57
CA HIS A 293 6.54 -4.83 -12.03
C HIS A 293 6.72 -3.43 -12.62
N GLY A 294 6.42 -2.37 -11.86
CA GLY A 294 6.64 -0.99 -12.30
C GLY A 294 5.47 -0.34 -13.04
N VAL A 295 4.48 -1.11 -13.48
CA VAL A 295 3.28 -0.56 -14.14
C VAL A 295 2.23 -0.04 -13.14
N GLY A 296 1.65 1.13 -13.44
CA GLY A 296 0.54 1.71 -12.67
C GLY A 296 1.00 2.49 -11.44
N MET A 297 0.29 2.39 -10.33
CA MET A 297 0.57 3.20 -9.13
C MET A 297 1.73 2.65 -8.30
N SER A 298 2.73 3.50 -8.02
CA SER A 298 3.73 3.21 -6.98
C SER A 298 3.15 3.50 -5.60
N GLN A 299 3.17 2.52 -4.70
CA GLN A 299 2.67 2.67 -3.33
C GLN A 299 3.51 3.68 -2.52
N TYR A 300 4.84 3.59 -2.59
CA TYR A 300 5.70 4.56 -1.92
C TYR A 300 5.60 5.94 -2.57
N GLY A 301 5.52 6.00 -3.90
CA GLY A 301 5.32 7.27 -4.60
C GLY A 301 3.99 7.95 -4.21
N ALA A 302 2.90 7.19 -4.12
CA ALA A 302 1.62 7.67 -3.58
C ALA A 302 1.73 8.20 -2.15
N ASN A 303 2.48 7.49 -1.27
CA ASN A 303 2.73 7.94 0.09
C ASN A 303 3.49 9.27 0.14
N PHE A 304 4.51 9.45 -0.71
CA PHE A 304 5.26 10.71 -0.75
C PHE A 304 4.46 11.87 -1.35
N LEU A 305 3.63 11.60 -2.36
CA LEU A 305 2.68 12.59 -2.90
C LEU A 305 1.68 13.02 -1.82
N ALA A 306 1.13 12.08 -1.07
CA ALA A 306 0.24 12.37 0.05
C ALA A 306 0.93 13.21 1.13
N LYS A 307 2.20 12.93 1.47
CA LYS A 307 3.02 13.76 2.38
C LYS A 307 3.24 15.18 1.88
N GLN A 308 3.16 15.40 0.56
CA GLN A 308 3.23 16.72 -0.07
C GLN A 308 1.85 17.39 -0.19
N GLY A 309 0.83 16.84 0.46
CA GLY A 309 -0.53 17.40 0.49
C GLY A 309 -1.39 17.01 -0.70
N LYS A 310 -0.97 16.06 -1.55
CA LYS A 310 -1.80 15.57 -2.65
C LYS A 310 -2.95 14.71 -2.14
N THR A 311 -4.13 14.95 -2.70
CA THR A 311 -5.32 14.14 -2.44
C THR A 311 -5.25 12.79 -3.16
N TYR A 312 -6.02 11.79 -2.70
CA TYR A 312 -6.10 10.48 -3.35
C TYR A 312 -6.53 10.60 -4.82
N LYS A 313 -7.37 11.59 -5.16
CA LYS A 313 -7.82 11.86 -6.52
C LYS A 313 -6.67 12.31 -7.42
N GLU A 314 -5.86 13.25 -6.94
CA GLU A 314 -4.67 13.69 -7.67
C GLU A 314 -3.65 12.55 -7.82
N ILE A 315 -3.48 11.72 -6.79
CA ILE A 315 -2.57 10.57 -6.81
C ILE A 315 -2.99 9.56 -7.89
N VAL A 316 -4.25 9.12 -7.92
CA VAL A 316 -4.70 8.14 -8.91
C VAL A 316 -4.68 8.74 -10.32
N GLN A 317 -5.03 10.01 -10.50
CA GLN A 317 -4.96 10.69 -11.81
C GLN A 317 -3.52 10.90 -12.30
N TYR A 318 -2.55 10.99 -11.38
CA TYR A 318 -1.14 11.07 -11.72
C TYR A 318 -0.62 9.76 -12.32
N TYR A 319 -0.93 8.63 -11.67
CA TYR A 319 -0.43 7.31 -12.08
C TYR A 319 -1.25 6.67 -13.20
N TYR A 320 -2.55 6.96 -13.27
CA TYR A 320 -3.47 6.44 -14.28
C TYR A 320 -3.97 7.59 -15.15
N ARG A 321 -3.38 7.78 -16.33
CA ARG A 321 -3.68 8.97 -17.15
C ARG A 321 -5.08 8.92 -17.76
N GLY A 322 -5.80 10.03 -17.62
CA GLY A 322 -7.13 10.21 -18.23
C GLY A 322 -8.27 9.44 -17.57
N VAL A 323 -8.02 8.80 -16.41
CA VAL A 323 -9.06 8.07 -15.70
C VAL A 323 -10.03 9.00 -14.97
N GLN A 324 -11.26 8.53 -14.82
CA GLN A 324 -12.31 9.16 -14.04
C GLN A 324 -12.64 8.32 -12.81
N ILE A 325 -13.09 8.97 -11.74
CA ILE A 325 -13.60 8.29 -10.55
C ILE A 325 -15.11 8.24 -10.66
N HIS A 326 -15.65 7.03 -10.70
CA HIS A 326 -17.09 6.79 -10.72
C HIS A 326 -17.51 5.91 -9.54
N ASP A 327 -18.80 5.92 -9.24
CA ASP A 327 -19.38 4.98 -8.31
C ASP A 327 -19.54 3.60 -8.97
N VAL A 328 -19.37 2.53 -8.19
CA VAL A 328 -19.48 1.14 -8.63
C VAL A 328 -20.87 0.83 -9.19
N SER A 329 -21.91 1.55 -8.77
CA SER A 329 -23.26 1.45 -9.33
C SER A 329 -23.31 1.66 -10.85
N LEU A 330 -22.36 2.42 -11.42
CA LEU A 330 -22.24 2.61 -12.88
C LEU A 330 -22.12 1.28 -13.64
N VAL A 331 -21.48 0.29 -13.02
CA VAL A 331 -21.24 -1.02 -13.61
C VAL A 331 -22.00 -2.14 -12.90
N ALA A 332 -22.82 -1.80 -11.89
CA ALA A 332 -23.47 -2.79 -11.06
C ALA A 332 -24.54 -3.62 -11.76
N SER A 333 -25.12 -3.10 -12.83
CA SER A 333 -26.05 -3.84 -13.70
C SER A 333 -25.38 -4.91 -14.56
N LYS A 334 -24.03 -4.99 -14.54
CA LYS A 334 -23.24 -5.95 -15.32
C LYS A 334 -22.69 -7.12 -14.47
N PHE A 335 -23.04 -7.19 -13.18
CA PHE A 335 -22.69 -8.30 -12.29
C PHE A 335 -23.63 -9.49 -12.45
#